data_AF-A0A7V8BE11-F1
#
_entry.id   AF-A0A7V8BE11-F1
#
_cell.length_a   1.000
_cell.length_b   1.000
_cell.length_c   1.000
_cell.angle_alpha   90.00
_cell.angle_beta   90.00
_cell.angle_gamma   90.00
#
_symmetry.space_group_name_H-M   'P 1'
#
loop_
_entity.id
_entity.type
_entity.pdbx_description
1 polymer ?
#
loop_
_entity_poly.entity_id
_entity_poly.type
_entity_poly.pdbx_seq_one_letter_code
_entity_poly.pdbx_strand_id
1 'polypeptide(L)'
;MGDALGLLFRQWVFNTPAAKNPSLQGVVPKMLEQMRNLSSVFSKSLLGLIALSFILFYGYSTISDRGGAALVAKVNDQGIPAGKFAQGVENQTAMLEQFGQTNISPEMRQMLENQVLQRLIANTLFAQAAYALGLRVPDVELAREIRQNPAFQKDGRFNEGFYLNTFKPWYQQQNGSDFEFD
;
A
#
# COMPACT_ATOMS: atom_id res chain seq x y z
N MET A 1 -1.79 -40.75 -67.36
CA MET A 1 -1.10 -41.35 -66.21
C MET A 1 -1.39 -40.48 -65.00
N GLY A 2 -2.35 -40.86 -64.14
CA GLY A 2 -2.76 -39.99 -63.02
C GLY A 2 -3.70 -40.62 -61.99
N ASP A 3 -4.45 -41.68 -62.33
CA ASP A 3 -5.52 -42.18 -61.43
C ASP A 3 -5.24 -43.50 -60.70
N ALA A 4 -4.06 -44.12 -60.88
CA ALA A 4 -3.76 -45.40 -60.24
C ALA A 4 -3.26 -45.26 -58.79
N LEU A 5 -2.77 -44.09 -58.37
CA LEU A 5 -2.19 -43.88 -57.04
C LEU A 5 -3.20 -43.36 -56.00
N GLY A 6 -4.27 -42.68 -56.44
CA GLY A 6 -5.30 -42.15 -55.54
C GLY A 6 -6.27 -43.21 -55.01
N LEU A 7 -6.55 -44.25 -55.79
CA LEU A 7 -7.48 -45.32 -55.41
C LEU A 7 -6.89 -46.29 -54.38
N LEU A 8 -5.57 -46.50 -54.43
CA LEU A 8 -4.84 -47.38 -53.50
C LEU A 8 -4.67 -46.70 -52.14
N PHE A 9 -4.52 -45.37 -52.12
CA PHE A 9 -4.39 -44.59 -50.88
C PHE A 9 -5.71 -44.47 -50.11
N ARG A 10 -6.84 -44.39 -50.82
CA ARG A 10 -8.18 -44.41 -50.20
C ARG A 10 -8.49 -45.74 -49.52
N GLN A 11 -7.91 -46.85 -49.95
CA GLN A 11 -8.22 -48.18 -49.38
C GLN A 11 -7.45 -48.48 -48.10
N TRP A 12 -6.25 -47.90 -47.93
CA TRP A 12 -5.40 -48.14 -46.74
C TRP A 12 -5.87 -47.34 -45.50
N VAL A 13 -6.36 -46.12 -45.69
CA VAL A 13 -6.75 -45.22 -44.57
C VAL A 13 -8.04 -45.67 -43.85
N PHE A 14 -8.92 -46.42 -44.51
CA PHE A 14 -10.24 -46.77 -43.94
C PHE A 14 -10.39 -48.21 -43.46
N ASN A 15 -9.36 -49.06 -43.55
CA ASN A 15 -9.46 -50.46 -43.14
C ASN A 15 -8.40 -50.86 -42.11
N THR A 16 -8.43 -50.23 -40.94
CA THR A 16 -7.85 -50.79 -39.73
C THR A 16 -8.95 -50.89 -38.68
N PRO A 17 -9.48 -52.08 -38.36
CA PRO A 17 -10.38 -52.22 -37.23
C PRO A 17 -9.58 -51.90 -35.98
N ALA A 18 -9.86 -50.76 -35.36
CA ALA A 18 -9.38 -50.44 -34.03
C ALA A 18 -9.91 -51.51 -33.07
N ALA A 19 -9.07 -52.49 -32.74
CA ALA A 19 -9.38 -53.50 -31.75
C ALA A 19 -9.61 -52.81 -30.40
N LYS A 20 -10.89 -52.60 -30.05
CA LYS A 20 -11.31 -51.98 -28.80
C LYS A 20 -11.06 -52.97 -27.67
N ASN A 21 -9.85 -52.95 -27.09
CA ASN A 21 -9.48 -53.79 -25.95
C ASN A 21 -10.18 -53.26 -24.66
N PRO A 22 -11.11 -54.03 -24.05
CA PRO A 22 -11.97 -53.53 -22.97
C PRO A 22 -11.27 -53.38 -21.61
N SER A 23 -10.04 -53.86 -21.44
CA SER A 23 -9.33 -53.85 -20.15
C SER A 23 -8.68 -52.50 -19.77
N LEU A 24 -8.66 -51.50 -20.66
CA LEU A 24 -8.02 -50.19 -20.40
C LEU A 24 -9.00 -49.05 -20.08
N GLN A 25 -10.30 -49.30 -20.06
CA GLN A 25 -11.33 -48.24 -19.92
C GLN A 25 -11.57 -47.80 -18.45
N GLY A 26 -11.01 -48.50 -17.46
CA GLY A 26 -11.27 -48.24 -16.04
C GLY A 26 -10.12 -47.61 -15.23
N VAL A 27 -8.88 -47.62 -15.75
CA VAL A 27 -7.68 -47.28 -14.96
C VAL A 27 -7.10 -45.90 -15.33
N VAL A 28 -7.19 -45.50 -16.60
CA VAL A 28 -6.71 -44.18 -17.07
C VAL A 28 -7.52 -42.98 -16.54
N PRO A 29 -8.87 -43.00 -16.41
CA PRO A 29 -9.61 -41.82 -15.98
C PRO A 29 -9.35 -41.46 -14.51
N LYS A 30 -9.12 -42.45 -13.63
CA LYS A 30 -8.88 -42.20 -12.19
C LYS A 30 -7.51 -41.61 -11.87
N MET A 31 -6.44 -42.00 -12.58
CA MET A 31 -5.09 -41.47 -12.31
C MET A 31 -4.91 -40.03 -12.82
N LEU A 32 -5.52 -39.69 -13.96
CA LEU A 32 -5.45 -38.34 -14.52
C LEU A 32 -6.25 -37.31 -13.70
N GLU A 33 -7.30 -37.76 -13.01
CA GLU A 33 -8.11 -36.91 -12.14
C GLU A 33 -7.44 -36.67 -10.77
N GLN A 34 -6.73 -37.66 -10.23
CA GLN A 34 -5.93 -37.51 -9.01
C GLN A 34 -4.69 -36.62 -9.20
N MET A 35 -4.00 -36.69 -10.34
CA MET A 35 -2.86 -35.81 -10.64
C MET A 35 -3.29 -34.35 -10.88
N ARG A 36 -4.49 -34.13 -11.43
CA ARG A 36 -5.05 -32.79 -11.66
C ARG A 36 -5.53 -32.10 -10.38
N ASN A 37 -5.99 -32.86 -9.38
CA ASN A 37 -6.51 -32.28 -8.13
C ASN A 37 -5.41 -32.07 -7.06
N LEU A 38 -4.33 -32.84 -7.10
CA LEU A 38 -3.17 -32.64 -6.22
C LEU A 38 -2.40 -31.36 -6.55
N SER A 39 -2.32 -30.97 -7.83
CA SER A 39 -1.66 -29.72 -8.23
C SER A 39 -2.43 -28.46 -7.82
N SER A 40 -3.77 -28.50 -7.78
CA SER A 40 -4.58 -27.34 -7.38
C SER A 40 -4.51 -27.07 -5.89
N VAL A 41 -4.61 -28.10 -5.04
CA VAL A 41 -4.58 -27.94 -3.57
C VAL A 41 -3.17 -27.61 -3.07
N PHE A 42 -2.14 -28.29 -3.58
CA PHE A 42 -0.75 -27.99 -3.23
C PHE A 42 -0.36 -26.56 -3.61
N SER A 43 -0.72 -26.12 -4.82
CA SER A 43 -0.42 -24.75 -5.27
C SER A 43 -1.16 -23.70 -4.45
N LYS A 44 -2.43 -23.94 -4.07
CA LYS A 44 -3.19 -23.04 -3.20
C LYS A 44 -2.60 -22.96 -1.79
N SER A 45 -2.17 -24.09 -1.23
CA SER A 45 -1.52 -24.11 0.09
C SER A 45 -0.19 -23.38 0.07
N LEU A 46 0.64 -23.59 -0.95
CA LEU A 46 1.93 -22.92 -1.11
C LEU A 46 1.73 -21.41 -1.31
N LEU A 47 0.80 -21.00 -2.17
CA LEU A 47 0.47 -19.59 -2.39
C LEU A 47 -0.08 -18.94 -1.12
N GLY A 48 -0.95 -19.65 -0.38
CA GLY A 48 -1.48 -19.19 0.90
C GLY A 48 -0.38 -19.03 1.95
N LEU A 49 0.59 -19.94 2.02
CA LEU A 49 1.69 -19.89 2.97
C LEU A 49 2.70 -18.78 2.62
N ILE A 50 2.95 -18.55 1.33
CA ILE A 50 3.73 -17.40 0.84
C ILE A 50 2.99 -16.10 1.13
N ALA A 51 1.70 -16.00 0.82
CA ALA A 51 0.89 -14.82 1.10
C ALA A 51 0.81 -14.55 2.62
N LEU A 52 0.65 -15.59 3.43
CA LEU A 52 0.68 -15.50 4.89
C LEU A 52 2.05 -15.06 5.39
N SER A 53 3.15 -15.55 4.81
CA SER A 53 4.50 -15.06 5.10
C SER A 53 4.64 -13.57 4.75
N PHE A 54 4.13 -13.14 3.59
CA PHE A 54 4.10 -11.71 3.25
C PHE A 54 3.26 -10.90 4.23
N ILE A 55 2.10 -11.38 4.67
CA ILE A 55 1.26 -10.68 5.65
C ILE A 55 1.93 -10.62 7.03
N LEU A 56 2.53 -11.72 7.49
CA LEU A 56 3.16 -11.82 8.81
C LEU A 56 4.52 -11.12 8.89
N PHE A 57 5.35 -11.19 7.86
CA PHE A 57 6.70 -10.61 7.83
C PHE A 57 6.76 -9.22 7.19
N TYR A 58 5.91 -8.92 6.20
CA TYR A 58 5.91 -7.65 5.47
C TYR A 58 4.63 -6.82 5.67
N GLY A 59 3.53 -7.43 6.15
CA GLY A 59 2.21 -6.79 6.24
C GLY A 59 2.06 -5.79 7.37
N TYR A 60 3.01 -5.72 8.31
CA TYR A 60 2.97 -4.73 9.39
C TYR A 60 3.77 -3.45 9.10
N SER A 61 4.65 -3.44 8.08
CA SER A 61 5.64 -2.35 7.97
C SER A 61 6.10 -1.93 6.57
N THR A 62 5.47 -2.37 5.47
CA THR A 62 6.08 -2.20 4.12
C THR A 62 5.20 -1.53 3.07
N ILE A 63 4.29 -0.65 3.49
CA ILE A 63 3.49 0.16 2.54
C ILE A 63 4.05 1.58 2.37
N SER A 64 4.94 2.05 3.25
CA SER A 64 5.53 3.39 3.15
C SER A 64 6.54 3.57 2.01
N ASP A 65 7.07 2.48 1.42
CA ASP A 65 8.15 2.56 0.42
C ASP A 65 7.66 2.58 -1.04
N ARG A 66 6.35 2.51 -1.30
CA ARG A 66 5.84 2.58 -2.69
C ARG A 66 5.74 4.01 -3.25
N GLY A 67 6.25 5.00 -2.53
CA GLY A 67 6.12 6.41 -2.88
C GLY A 67 7.36 7.27 -2.62
N GLY A 68 8.58 6.76 -2.78
CA GLY A 68 9.80 7.56 -3.05
C GLY A 68 10.20 8.69 -2.08
N ALA A 69 9.51 8.88 -0.95
CA ALA A 69 9.80 9.93 -0.01
C ALA A 69 10.96 9.50 0.90
N ALA A 70 12.09 10.21 0.81
CA ALA A 70 13.23 9.97 1.70
C ALA A 70 12.79 10.03 3.17
N LEU A 71 13.29 9.14 4.02
CA LEU A 71 13.01 9.10 5.45
C LEU A 71 14.21 9.64 6.24
N VAL A 72 13.96 10.44 7.27
CA VAL A 72 15.01 10.99 8.15
C VAL A 72 15.22 10.18 9.42
N ALA A 73 14.19 9.43 9.84
CA ALA A 73 14.23 8.54 11.00
C ALA A 73 13.07 7.54 10.93
N LYS A 74 13.15 6.47 11.72
CA LYS A 74 12.09 5.47 11.89
C LYS A 74 11.79 5.29 13.38
N VAL A 75 10.52 5.35 13.75
CA VAL A 75 10.02 5.20 15.11
C VAL A 75 9.10 3.97 15.15
N ASN A 76 9.60 2.87 15.72
CA ASN A 76 9.01 1.54 15.57
C ASN A 76 8.76 1.24 14.09
N ASP A 77 7.51 1.03 13.67
CA ASP A 77 7.15 0.70 12.29
C ASP A 77 6.81 1.92 11.43
N GLN A 78 6.84 3.12 12.01
CA GLN A 78 6.47 4.36 11.33
C GLN A 78 7.70 5.20 10.96
N GLY A 79 7.91 5.42 9.66
CA GLY A 79 8.93 6.32 9.14
C GLY A 79 8.55 7.80 9.32
N ILE A 80 9.54 8.66 9.59
CA ILE A 80 9.38 10.11 9.56
C ILE A 80 9.81 10.62 8.17
N PRO A 81 8.87 11.16 7.36
CA PRO A 81 9.20 11.68 6.03
C PRO A 81 10.13 12.89 6.09
N ALA A 82 11.09 12.96 5.16
CA ALA A 82 12.00 14.08 5.02
C ALA A 82 11.28 15.40 4.72
N GLY A 83 10.18 15.36 3.96
CA GLY A 83 9.35 16.54 3.69
C GLY A 83 8.76 17.14 4.97
N LYS A 84 8.21 16.28 5.85
CA LYS A 84 7.66 16.68 7.15
C LYS A 84 8.73 17.27 8.07
N PHE A 85 9.92 16.69 8.05
CA PHE A 85 11.07 17.21 8.80
C PHE A 85 11.53 18.58 8.29
N ALA A 86 11.77 18.70 6.97
CA ALA A 86 12.21 19.94 6.35
C ALA A 86 11.22 21.09 6.61
N GLN A 87 9.93 20.82 6.48
CA GLN A 87 8.88 21.80 6.79
C GLN A 87 8.87 22.17 8.28
N GLY A 88 9.07 21.20 9.17
CA GLY A 88 9.16 21.48 10.61
C GLY A 88 10.32 22.43 10.94
N VAL A 89 11.45 22.28 10.26
CA VAL A 89 12.63 23.16 10.38
C VAL A 89 12.35 24.53 9.79
N GLU A 90 11.71 24.59 8.62
CA GLU A 90 11.31 25.86 7.97
C GLU A 90 10.33 26.64 8.85
N ASN A 91 9.30 25.99 9.39
CA ASN A 91 8.33 26.61 10.29
C ASN A 91 9.01 27.20 11.54
N GLN A 92 9.97 26.46 12.12
CA GLN A 92 10.71 26.94 13.28
C GLN A 92 11.65 28.10 12.91
N THR A 93 12.26 28.05 11.73
CA THR A 93 13.13 29.10 11.19
C THR A 93 12.33 30.39 10.93
N ALA A 94 11.20 30.28 10.24
CA ALA A 94 10.30 31.41 9.98
C ALA A 94 9.81 32.06 11.28
N MET A 95 9.57 31.26 12.33
CA MET A 95 9.25 31.80 13.65
C MET A 95 10.40 32.63 14.23
N LEU A 96 11.65 32.18 14.11
CA LEU A 96 12.82 32.94 14.58
C LEU A 96 13.05 34.22 13.77
N GLU A 97 12.82 34.18 12.46
CA GLU A 97 12.89 35.35 11.58
C GLU A 97 11.87 36.42 12.00
N GLN A 98 10.65 36.03 12.40
CA GLN A 98 9.65 36.95 12.94
C GLN A 98 10.10 37.64 14.23
N PHE A 99 10.97 37.00 15.02
CA PHE A 99 11.59 37.59 16.21
C PHE A 99 12.88 38.38 15.92
N GLY A 100 13.23 38.58 14.64
CA GLY A 100 14.39 39.36 14.21
C GLY A 100 15.71 38.57 14.15
N GLN A 101 15.67 37.25 14.37
CA GLN A 101 16.85 36.39 14.28
C GLN A 101 17.03 35.89 12.83
N THR A 102 17.56 36.73 11.96
CA THR A 102 17.73 36.42 10.52
C THR A 102 19.03 35.71 10.19
N ASN A 103 20.04 35.77 11.08
CA ASN A 103 21.31 35.08 10.91
C ASN A 103 21.37 33.85 11.81
N ILE A 104 21.00 32.69 11.25
CA ILE A 104 21.07 31.39 11.93
C ILE A 104 22.46 30.80 11.69
N SER A 105 23.26 30.68 12.76
CA SER A 105 24.56 30.02 12.66
C SER A 105 24.40 28.52 12.38
N PRO A 106 25.41 27.84 11.81
CA PRO A 106 25.36 26.39 11.58
C PRO A 106 25.03 25.59 12.85
N GLU A 107 25.56 25.99 14.00
CA GLU A 107 25.31 25.32 15.28
C GLU A 107 23.85 25.49 15.73
N MET A 108 23.30 26.70 15.57
CA MET A 108 21.89 26.98 15.87
C MET A 108 20.97 26.18 14.95
N ARG A 109 21.32 26.08 13.65
CA ARG A 109 20.57 25.27 12.70
C ARG A 109 20.54 23.79 13.10
N GLN A 110 21.67 23.23 13.49
CA GLN A 110 21.74 21.84 13.95
C GLN A 110 20.90 21.63 15.24
N MET A 111 20.90 22.60 16.15
CA MET A 111 20.07 22.55 17.35
C MET A 111 18.57 22.57 17.00
N LEU A 112 18.16 23.42 16.05
CA LEU A 112 16.79 23.50 15.55
C LEU A 112 16.35 22.20 14.88
N GLU A 113 17.19 21.67 13.99
CA GLU A 113 16.98 20.38 13.32
C GLU A 113 16.78 19.25 14.36
N ASN A 114 17.64 19.18 15.38
CA ASN A 114 17.50 18.21 16.46
C ASN A 114 16.21 18.38 17.26
N GLN A 115 15.83 19.61 17.60
CA GLN A 115 14.58 19.90 18.31
C GLN A 115 13.35 19.48 17.51
N VAL A 116 13.33 19.79 16.20
CA VAL A 116 12.24 19.39 15.31
C VAL A 116 12.15 17.87 15.21
N LEU A 117 13.30 17.19 15.04
CA LEU A 117 13.34 15.74 14.98
C LEU A 117 12.80 15.10 16.27
N GLN A 118 13.27 15.54 17.43
CA GLN A 118 12.81 15.02 18.72
C GLN A 118 11.32 15.25 18.92
N ARG A 119 10.79 16.41 18.54
CA ARG A 119 9.35 16.69 18.59
C ARG A 119 8.55 15.75 17.69
N LEU A 120 9.03 15.50 16.46
CA LEU A 120 8.37 14.58 15.54
C LEU A 120 8.36 13.15 16.09
N ILE A 121 9.48 12.69 16.68
CA ILE A 121 9.57 11.39 17.33
C ILE A 121 8.57 11.30 18.49
N ALA A 122 8.55 12.29 19.38
CA ALA A 122 7.64 12.32 20.53
C ALA A 122 6.17 12.28 20.08
N ASN A 123 5.78 13.10 19.11
CA ASN A 123 4.42 13.13 18.58
C ASN A 123 4.01 11.78 17.99
N THR A 124 4.92 11.11 17.26
CA THR A 124 4.68 9.76 16.73
C THR A 124 4.47 8.74 17.85
N LEU A 125 5.28 8.77 18.90
CA LEU A 125 5.11 7.89 20.06
C LEU A 125 3.79 8.14 20.79
N PHE A 126 3.38 9.40 20.96
CA PHE A 126 2.08 9.74 21.54
C PHE A 126 0.92 9.24 20.69
N ALA A 127 0.99 9.40 19.37
CA ALA A 127 -0.03 8.89 18.45
C ALA A 127 -0.14 7.36 18.52
N GLN A 128 0.99 6.65 18.52
CA GLN A 128 1.02 5.19 18.67
C GLN A 128 0.41 4.74 20.01
N ALA A 129 0.74 5.43 21.11
CA ALA A 129 0.17 5.15 22.42
C ALA A 129 -1.35 5.38 22.46
N ALA A 130 -1.84 6.49 21.89
CA ALA A 130 -3.27 6.77 21.78
C ALA A 130 -4.01 5.69 20.98
N TYR A 131 -3.43 5.27 19.85
CA TYR A 131 -3.97 4.19 19.02
C TYR A 131 -4.04 2.86 19.79
N ALA A 132 -2.97 2.50 20.49
CA ALA A 132 -2.91 1.27 21.30
C ALA A 132 -3.91 1.26 22.46
N LEU A 133 -4.24 2.44 23.01
CA LEU A 133 -5.25 2.62 24.05
C LEU A 133 -6.69 2.74 23.49
N GLY A 134 -6.87 2.69 22.17
CA GLY A 134 -8.17 2.87 21.53
C GLY A 134 -8.73 4.29 21.62
N LEU A 135 -7.89 5.28 21.92
CA LEU A 135 -8.26 6.69 21.95
C LEU A 135 -8.30 7.23 20.51
N ARG A 136 -9.45 7.06 19.85
CA ARG A 136 -9.70 7.57 18.50
C ARG A 136 -10.85 8.56 18.50
N VAL A 137 -10.74 9.59 17.66
CA VAL A 137 -11.83 10.53 17.40
C VAL A 137 -12.76 9.90 16.37
N PRO A 138 -14.06 9.72 16.65
CA PRO A 138 -15.01 9.20 15.66
C PRO A 138 -15.16 10.13 14.45
N ASP A 139 -15.34 9.58 13.25
CA ASP A 139 -15.50 10.35 12.00
C ASP A 139 -16.62 11.39 12.07
N VAL A 140 -17.72 11.06 12.76
CA VAL A 140 -18.85 11.97 12.93
C VAL A 140 -18.51 13.21 13.75
N GLU A 141 -17.61 13.06 14.72
CA GLU A 141 -17.13 14.15 15.55
C GLU A 141 -16.07 14.95 14.79
N LEU A 142 -15.12 14.27 14.14
CA LEU A 142 -14.12 14.92 13.28
C LEU A 142 -14.77 15.75 12.16
N ALA A 143 -15.76 15.18 11.45
CA ALA A 143 -16.49 15.89 10.40
C ALA A 143 -17.36 17.03 10.94
N ARG A 144 -17.80 16.97 12.20
CA ARG A 144 -18.48 18.09 12.86
C ARG A 144 -17.50 19.22 13.12
N GLU A 145 -16.35 18.93 13.73
CA GLU A 145 -15.31 19.90 14.03
C GLU A 145 -14.78 20.60 12.77
N ILE A 146 -14.52 19.86 11.69
CA ILE A 146 -14.09 20.43 10.40
C ILE A 146 -15.15 21.40 9.85
N ARG A 147 -16.45 21.06 9.92
CA ARG A 147 -17.53 21.93 9.43
C ARG A 147 -17.72 23.17 10.30
N GLN A 148 -17.47 23.08 11.61
CA GLN A 148 -17.60 24.17 12.55
C GLN A 148 -16.40 25.12 12.55
N ASN A 149 -15.25 24.67 12.04
CA ASN A 149 -14.05 25.49 11.95
C ASN A 149 -14.25 26.68 10.99
N PRO A 150 -14.15 27.94 11.48
CA PRO A 150 -14.32 29.13 10.65
C PRO A 150 -13.35 29.22 9.46
N ALA A 151 -12.16 28.61 9.57
CA ALA A 151 -11.17 28.60 8.50
C ALA A 151 -11.63 27.83 7.24
N PHE A 152 -12.62 26.94 7.38
CA PHE A 152 -13.20 26.17 6.27
C PHE A 152 -14.59 26.66 5.86
N GLN A 153 -15.00 27.83 6.35
CA GLN A 153 -16.29 28.44 6.03
C GLN A 153 -16.14 29.59 5.04
N LYS A 154 -17.12 29.71 4.13
CA LYS A 154 -17.33 30.86 3.26
C LYS A 154 -18.75 31.37 3.51
N ASP A 155 -18.90 32.65 3.81
CA ASP A 155 -20.19 33.26 4.15
C ASP A 155 -20.90 32.54 5.32
N GLY A 156 -20.13 32.04 6.30
CA GLY A 156 -20.63 31.32 7.47
C GLY A 156 -21.13 29.90 7.21
N ARG A 157 -20.89 29.34 6.02
CA ARG A 157 -21.20 27.95 5.67
C ARG A 157 -19.95 27.21 5.24
N PHE A 158 -19.84 25.94 5.61
CA PHE A 158 -18.74 25.08 5.18
C PHE A 158 -18.62 25.07 3.66
N ASN A 159 -17.40 25.29 3.16
CA ASN A 159 -17.11 25.27 1.72
C ASN A 159 -16.30 24.00 1.39
N GLU A 160 -17.00 22.98 0.91
CA GLU A 160 -16.39 21.70 0.53
C GLU A 160 -15.34 21.86 -0.59
N GLY A 161 -15.61 22.74 -1.56
CA GLY A 161 -14.67 23.01 -2.66
C GLY A 161 -13.35 23.59 -2.17
N PHE A 162 -13.36 24.46 -1.17
CA PHE A 162 -12.15 25.00 -0.54
C PHE A 162 -11.41 23.92 0.25
N TYR A 163 -12.14 23.11 1.03
CA TYR A 163 -11.54 22.00 1.78
C TYR A 163 -10.81 21.00 0.84
N LEU A 164 -11.51 20.52 -0.19
CA LEU A 164 -10.98 19.48 -1.08
C LEU A 164 -9.89 19.98 -2.04
N ASN A 165 -9.99 21.22 -2.53
CA ASN A 165 -9.08 21.73 -3.56
C ASN A 165 -7.92 22.58 -3.00
N THR A 166 -8.05 23.12 -1.78
CA THR A 166 -7.03 23.99 -1.19
C THR A 166 -6.39 23.33 0.02
N PHE A 167 -7.18 22.91 1.00
CA PHE A 167 -6.64 22.37 2.25
C PHE A 167 -6.07 20.96 2.09
N LYS A 168 -6.86 20.03 1.53
CA LYS A 168 -6.47 18.62 1.41
C LYS A 168 -5.18 18.41 0.61
N PRO A 169 -4.98 19.03 -0.58
CA PRO A 169 -3.74 18.84 -1.34
C PRO A 169 -2.51 19.39 -0.61
N TRP A 170 -2.64 20.57 0.00
CA TRP A 170 -1.58 21.18 0.81
C TRP A 170 -1.18 20.28 1.99
N TYR A 171 -2.17 19.68 2.66
CA TYR A 171 -1.93 18.82 3.82
C TYR A 171 -1.33 17.47 3.44
N GLN A 172 -1.79 16.86 2.33
CA GLN A 172 -1.27 15.59 1.82
C GLN A 172 0.20 15.68 1.39
N GLN A 173 0.60 16.81 0.80
CA GLN A 173 1.99 17.05 0.43
C GLN A 173 2.92 17.09 1.65
N GLN A 174 2.42 17.52 2.81
CA GLN A 174 3.21 17.74 4.02
C GLN A 174 3.31 16.50 4.91
N ASN A 175 2.20 15.78 5.05
CA ASN A 175 2.07 14.69 6.03
C ASN A 175 2.13 13.29 5.42
N GLY A 176 2.23 13.17 4.08
CA GLY A 176 2.13 11.90 3.37
C GLY A 176 0.68 11.47 3.12
N SER A 177 0.51 10.49 2.22
CA SER A 177 -0.81 10.04 1.72
C SER A 177 -1.69 9.31 2.72
N ASP A 178 -1.15 8.92 3.88
CA ASP A 178 -1.72 7.84 4.69
C ASP A 178 -2.67 8.33 5.80
N PHE A 179 -2.93 9.63 5.91
CA PHE A 179 -3.63 10.22 7.07
C PHE A 179 -5.16 10.10 7.07
N GLU A 180 -5.80 9.93 5.90
CA GLU A 180 -7.27 9.91 5.80
C GLU A 180 -7.86 8.50 5.67
N PHE A 181 -7.04 7.45 5.75
CA PHE A 181 -7.46 6.06 5.54
C PHE A 181 -7.09 5.18 6.74
N ASP A 182 -7.68 5.42 7.90
CA ASP A 182 -7.65 4.49 9.04
C ASP A 182 -8.83 4.69 10.02
#